data_AF-A0A7J0EB97-F1
#
_entry.id   AF-A0A7J0EB97-F1
#
_cell.length_a   1.000
_cell.length_b   1.000
_cell.length_c   1.000
_cell.angle_alpha   90.00
_cell.angle_beta   90.00
_cell.angle_gamma   90.00
#
_symmetry.space_group_name_H-M   'P 1'
#
loop_
_entity.id
_entity.type
_entity.pdbx_description
1 polymer ?
#
loop_
_entity_poly.entity_id
_entity_poly.type
_entity_poly.pdbx_seq_one_letter_code
_entity_poly.pdbx_strand_id
1 'polypeptide(L)' 'MDRIHLSPEGSKIVMQEMTVLKEADWEPSLHWKSLPTEFSEDSPYDIVGPDGKTLVNVSETNFHWEKEWE' A
#
# COMPACT_ATOMS: atom_id res chain seq x y z
N MET A 1 -17.53 -1.00 -16.30
CA MET A 1 -16.20 -0.34 -16.34
C MET A 1 -16.43 1.14 -16.49
N ASP A 2 -16.04 1.92 -15.49
CA ASP A 2 -16.19 3.39 -15.47
C ASP A 2 -15.09 4.14 -16.23
N ARG A 3 -14.37 3.40 -17.10
CA ARG A 3 -13.30 3.88 -18.01
C ARG A 3 -12.05 4.42 -17.30
N ILE A 4 -12.05 4.50 -15.97
CA ILE A 4 -10.95 5.05 -15.17
C ILE A 4 -10.36 3.98 -14.26
N HIS A 5 -11.19 3.19 -13.58
CA HIS A 5 -10.68 2.11 -12.75
C HIS A 5 -10.23 0.95 -13.62
N LEU A 6 -9.02 0.46 -13.31
CA LEU A 6 -8.51 -0.75 -13.90
C LEU A 6 -9.39 -1.92 -13.46
N SER A 7 -9.67 -2.83 -14.41
CA SER A 7 -10.21 -4.13 -14.05
C SER A 7 -9.19 -4.90 -13.20
N PRO A 8 -9.59 -5.94 -12.47
CA PRO A 8 -8.65 -6.82 -11.81
C PRO A 8 -7.53 -7.33 -12.74
N GLU A 9 -7.88 -7.66 -13.99
CA GLU A 9 -6.92 -8.07 -15.02
C GLU A 9 -5.99 -6.92 -15.43
N GLY A 10 -6.53 -5.71 -15.61
CA GLY A 10 -5.75 -4.50 -15.92
C GLY A 10 -4.76 -4.16 -14.81
N SER A 11 -5.17 -4.26 -13.54
CA SER A 11 -4.29 -4.05 -12.38
C SER A 11 -3.15 -5.07 -12.35
N LYS A 12 -3.43 -6.33 -12.69
CA LYS A 12 -2.39 -7.38 -12.76
C LYS A 12 -1.36 -7.08 -13.84
N ILE A 13 -1.77 -6.57 -15.00
CA ILE A 13 -0.87 -6.20 -16.09
C ILE A 13 0.03 -5.03 -15.67
N VAL A 14 -0.55 -3.96 -15.11
CA VAL A 14 0.23 -2.80 -14.63
C VAL A 14 1.24 -3.22 -13.56
N MET A 15 0.86 -4.14 -12.68
CA MET A 15 1.77 -4.70 -11.68
C MET A 15 2.96 -5.44 -12.31
N GLN A 16 2.75 -6.22 -13.38
CA GLN A 16 3.84 -6.90 -14.08
C GLN A 16 4.81 -5.89 -14.72
N GLU A 17 4.31 -4.81 -15.32
CA GLU A 17 5.18 -3.79 -15.91
C GLU A 17 6.01 -3.04 -14.85
N MET A 18 5.53 -2.95 -13.61
CA MET A 18 6.29 -2.34 -12.51
C MET A 18 7.53 -3.17 -12.15
N THR A 19 7.58 -4.48 -12.41
CA THR A 19 8.76 -5.31 -12.12
C THR A 19 9.96 -4.96 -13.00
N VAL A 20 9.74 -4.36 -14.19
CA VAL A 20 10.81 -3.87 -15.06
C VAL A 20 11.69 -2.85 -14.34
N LEU A 21 11.12 -2.04 -13.44
CA LEU A 21 11.88 -1.09 -12.62
C LEU A 21 12.77 -1.81 -11.60
N LYS A 22 12.29 -2.91 -10.99
CA LYS A 22 13.09 -3.74 -10.10
C LYS A 22 14.24 -4.43 -10.85
N GLU A 23 13.97 -4.98 -12.03
CA GLU A 23 14.98 -5.65 -12.87
C GLU A 23 16.07 -4.70 -13.38
N ALA A 24 15.76 -3.40 -13.50
CA ALA A 24 16.71 -2.38 -13.93
C ALA A 24 17.61 -1.85 -12.79
N ASP A 25 17.58 -2.45 -11.59
CA ASP A 25 18.22 -1.95 -10.36
C ASP A 25 17.86 -0.47 -10.08
N TRP A 26 16.67 -0.04 -10.48
CA TRP A 26 16.23 1.33 -10.28
C TRP A 26 15.69 1.50 -8.85
N GLU A 27 16.36 2.35 -8.06
CA GLU A 27 15.91 2.70 -6.71
C GLU A 27 14.78 3.74 -6.79
N PRO A 28 13.56 3.43 -6.29
CA PRO A 28 12.48 4.39 -6.27
C PRO A 28 12.77 5.50 -5.28
N SER A 29 12.82 6.75 -5.76
CA SER A 29 12.93 7.94 -4.90
C SER A 29 11.77 8.15 -3.92
N LEU A 30 10.66 7.42 -4.09
CA LEU A 30 9.40 7.53 -3.35
C LEU A 30 8.86 6.14 -2.99
N HIS A 31 9.67 5.33 -2.31
CA HIS A 31 9.16 4.07 -1.75
C HIS A 31 8.24 4.36 -0.56
N TRP A 32 7.01 3.86 -0.57
CA TRP A 32 6.03 4.21 0.47
C TRP A 32 6.47 3.78 1.89
N LYS A 33 7.25 2.70 2.05
CA LYS A 33 7.85 2.32 3.36
C LYS A 33 8.95 3.25 3.86
N SER A 34 9.55 4.07 3.00
CA SER A 34 10.56 5.06 3.42
C SER A 34 9.97 6.43 3.72
N LEU A 35 8.69 6.64 3.40
CA LEU A 35 7.98 7.88 3.71
C LEU A 35 7.42 7.84 5.14
N PRO A 36 7.50 8.96 5.89
CA PRO A 36 6.83 9.04 7.17
C PRO A 36 5.31 9.03 6.96
N THR A 37 4.60 8.42 7.91
CA THR A 37 3.14 8.54 7.98
C THR A 37 2.74 10.01 8.15
N GLU A 38 1.98 10.55 7.19
CA GLU A 38 1.56 11.95 7.20
C GLU A 38 0.56 12.26 8.33
N PHE A 39 -0.28 11.29 8.69
CA PHE A 39 -1.31 11.40 9.74
C PHE A 39 -1.18 10.24 10.72
N SER A 40 -0.19 10.32 11.61
CA SER A 40 0.08 9.27 12.60
C SER A 40 -0.79 9.41 13.86
N GLU A 41 -1.64 10.43 13.94
CA GLU A 41 -2.54 10.62 15.07
C GLU A 41 -3.76 9.70 14.97
N ASP A 42 -4.30 9.33 16.14
CA ASP A 42 -5.54 8.57 16.22
C ASP A 42 -6.70 9.30 15.53
N SER A 43 -7.34 8.60 14.60
CA SER A 43 -8.43 9.10 13.78
C SER A 43 -9.73 8.36 14.06
N PRO A 44 -10.90 9.02 14.00
CA PRO A 44 -12.20 8.35 14.04
C PRO A 44 -12.41 7.31 12.93
N TYR A 45 -11.57 7.34 11.89
CA TYR A 45 -11.59 6.40 10.77
C TYR A 45 -10.61 5.22 10.93
N ASP A 46 -9.82 5.20 12.01
CA ASP A 46 -8.90 4.09 12.26
C ASP A 46 -9.65 2.81 12.59
N ILE A 47 -9.00 1.68 12.30
CA ILE A 47 -9.59 0.38 12.55
C ILE A 47 -9.63 0.16 14.06
N VAL A 48 -10.82 -0.13 14.58
CA VAL A 48 -10.96 -0.50 15.99
C VAL A 48 -10.51 -1.95 16.17
N GLY A 49 -9.56 -2.16 17.08
CA GLY A 49 -9.04 -3.46 17.44
C GLY A 49 -10.09 -4.37 18.07
N PRO A 50 -9.79 -5.68 18.21
CA PRO A 50 -10.74 -6.66 18.74
C PRO A 50 -11.21 -6.36 20.17
N ASP A 51 -10.45 -5.56 20.92
CA ASP A 51 -10.77 -5.11 22.28
C ASP A 51 -11.75 -3.93 22.32
N GLY A 52 -12.12 -3.38 21.15
CA GLY A 52 -13.05 -2.26 21.02
C GLY A 52 -12.48 -0.90 21.44
N LYS A 53 -11.17 -0.83 21.75
CA LYS A 53 -10.55 0.36 22.37
C LYS A 53 -9.30 0.81 21.66
N THR A 54 -8.50 -0.15 21.19
CA THR A 54 -7.26 0.16 20.48
C THR A 54 -7.62 0.67 19.09
N LEU A 55 -7.14 1.85 18.72
CA LEU A 55 -7.19 2.32 17.34
C LEU A 55 -5.93 1.83 16.63
N VAL A 56 -6.11 1.28 15.43
CA VAL A 56 -5.04 0.76 14.60
C VAL A 56 -4.98 1.60 13.34
N ASN A 57 -3.96 2.45 13.26
CA ASN A 57 -3.67 3.23 12.07
C ASN A 57 -3.20 2.29 10.96
N VAL A 58 -3.94 2.28 9.85
CA VAL A 58 -3.71 1.37 8.72
C VAL A 58 -2.34 1.60 8.07
N SER A 59 -1.84 2.84 8.09
CA SER A 59 -0.52 3.16 7.51
C SER A 59 0.65 2.49 8.23
N GLU A 60 0.46 2.11 9.49
CA GLU A 60 1.48 1.43 10.30
C GLU A 60 1.37 -0.11 10.22
N THR A 61 0.32 -0.62 9.56
CA THR A 61 0.11 -2.06 9.43
C THR A 61 0.93 -2.63 8.28
N ASN A 62 1.53 -3.81 8.50
CA ASN A 62 2.16 -4.58 7.43
C ASN A 62 1.13 -5.57 6.87
N PHE A 63 0.69 -5.35 5.64
CA PHE A 63 -0.18 -6.27 4.93
C PHE A 63 0.60 -7.46 4.37
N HIS A 64 -0.04 -8.64 4.37
CA HIS A 64 0.58 -9.88 3.90
C HIS A 64 1.04 -9.83 2.44
N TRP A 65 0.35 -9.05 1.59
CA TRP A 65 0.67 -8.87 0.17
C TRP A 65 1.85 -7.91 -0.05
N GLU A 66 2.29 -7.15 0.96
CA GLU A 66 3.45 -6.25 0.82
C GLU A 66 4.75 -6.98 0.56
N LYS A 67 4.85 -8.25 0.96
CA LYS A 67 6.00 -9.11 0.66
C LYS A 67 6.19 -9.33 -0.84
N GLU A 68 5.15 -9.13 -1.64
CA GLU A 68 5.22 -9.19 -3.10
C GLU A 68 5.85 -7.92 -3.69
N TRP A 69 5.95 -6.85 -2.88
CA TRP A 69 6.40 -5.52 -3.27
C TRP A 69 7.76 -5.12 -2.68
N GLU A 70 8.28 -5.82 -1.67
CA GLU A 70 9.72 -5.85 -1.36
C GLU A 70 10.54 -6.40 -2.55
#